data_AF-A0A960K4I5-F1
#
_entry.id   AF-A0A960K4I5-F1
#
_cell.length_a   1.000
_cell.length_b   1.000
_cell.length_c   1.000
_cell.angle_alpha   90.00
_cell.angle_beta   90.00
_cell.angle_gamma   90.00
#
_symmetry.space_group_name_H-M   'P 1'
#
loop_
_entity.id
_entity.type
_entity.pdbx_description
1 polymer ?
#
loop_
_entity_poly.entity_id
_entity_poly.type
_entity_poly.pdbx_seq_one_letter_code
_entity_poly.pdbx_strand_id
1 'polypeptide(L)'
;SPAGLLEGAPLQITATVDAPRIDWARPFLPGVRRLDGSARLEVTAGGTLAQPRLEGQLDLEGGALRLQDGGLSVDAVEARIRLDEDAARIERLTGELGAAPFSGSGEVRRGESGPVLDLRLQGENLLLARDAELRLRGNVDITVSGPLEAARIAGSLGLRNARVRQEIDLLGLLAGEIGSTLAGGAPAANVGGIQLFSLPDPPLSTATFDLQVKTLEPMKIESNLASGGVRLDLRLAGTGEVPLPEGQIFLDPTEVRLPSGKVEMESGTLTFSRRSPFNPDLALRGTAKLRGYDVALQVTGSLETPEIVLSSSPPLPNEDLLLLVLTGQVPDTARGSLTQQQAAETVALFLARDFLVRWLGKGNGDDASWVDRFEIVRGREVSENGVETTDATFLIDNQVFGSEGAVYLVGEQDAFEDYNYGIRLVFRFQ
;
A
#
# COMPACT_ATOMS: atom_id res chain seq x y z
N SER A 1 -29.01 48.37 -3.13
CA SER A 1 -29.78 47.17 -3.54
C SER A 1 -30.64 46.70 -2.38
N PRO A 2 -31.87 46.21 -2.61
CA PRO A 2 -32.78 45.76 -1.54
C PRO A 2 -32.19 44.64 -0.64
N ALA A 3 -31.12 43.97 -1.08
CA ALA A 3 -30.36 43.01 -0.29
C ALA A 3 -29.69 43.61 0.96
N GLY A 4 -29.18 44.85 0.90
CA GLY A 4 -28.48 45.47 2.04
C GLY A 4 -29.41 45.97 3.17
N LEU A 5 -30.72 46.07 2.92
CA LEU A 5 -31.71 46.46 3.94
C LEU A 5 -32.12 45.29 4.85
N LEU A 6 -31.90 44.04 4.41
CA LEU A 6 -32.25 42.84 5.18
C LEU A 6 -31.11 42.39 6.10
N GLU A 7 -29.86 42.81 5.86
CA GLU A 7 -28.70 42.41 6.67
C GLU A 7 -28.81 42.85 8.15
N GLY A 8 -29.37 44.04 8.40
CA GLY A 8 -29.58 44.57 9.75
C GLY A 8 -30.93 44.21 10.38
N ALA A 9 -31.79 43.48 9.67
CA ALA A 9 -33.12 43.16 10.18
C ALA A 9 -33.02 42.19 11.38
N PRO A 10 -33.74 42.46 12.49
CA PRO A 10 -33.67 41.64 13.69
C PRO A 10 -34.24 40.24 13.43
N LEU A 11 -33.53 39.23 13.92
CA LEU A 11 -33.93 37.84 13.89
C LEU A 11 -34.38 37.43 15.29
N GLN A 12 -35.60 36.90 15.40
CA GLN A 12 -36.07 36.22 16.60
C GLN A 12 -36.98 35.07 16.18
N ILE A 13 -36.42 33.86 16.17
CA ILE A 13 -37.12 32.64 15.79
C ILE A 13 -36.88 31.61 16.88
N THR A 14 -37.93 30.98 17.38
CA THR A 14 -37.82 29.78 18.21
C THR A 14 -38.43 28.63 17.42
N ALA A 15 -37.68 27.53 17.31
CA ALA A 15 -38.11 26.34 16.60
C ALA A 15 -37.80 25.08 17.40
N THR A 16 -38.74 24.15 17.40
CA THR A 16 -38.54 22.78 17.84
C THR A 16 -38.75 21.89 16.62
N VAL A 17 -37.75 21.08 16.31
CA VAL A 17 -37.76 20.15 15.19
C VAL A 17 -37.57 18.74 15.73
N ASP A 18 -38.63 17.95 15.65
CA ASP A 18 -38.58 16.52 15.92
C ASP A 18 -38.45 15.76 14.59
N ALA A 19 -37.29 15.14 14.36
CA ALA A 19 -36.99 14.34 13.18
C ALA A 19 -36.90 12.86 13.57
N PRO A 20 -38.00 12.09 13.48
CA PRO A 20 -38.00 10.66 13.84
C PRO A 20 -37.11 9.81 12.92
N ARG A 21 -36.76 10.34 11.74
CA ARG A 21 -35.70 9.80 10.88
C ARG A 21 -34.86 10.94 10.32
N ILE A 22 -33.54 10.76 10.29
CA ILE A 22 -32.58 11.73 9.74
C ILE A 22 -32.09 11.40 8.32
N ASP A 23 -32.66 10.38 7.67
CA ASP A 23 -32.26 9.91 6.33
C ASP A 23 -32.41 11.00 5.24
N TRP A 24 -33.29 11.98 5.48
CA TRP A 24 -33.48 13.16 4.62
C TRP A 24 -32.20 14.00 4.47
N ALA A 25 -31.26 13.95 5.42
CA ALA A 25 -30.02 14.73 5.38
C ALA A 25 -28.94 14.08 4.49
N ARG A 26 -29.11 12.81 4.10
CA ARG A 26 -28.14 12.05 3.29
C ARG A 26 -27.69 12.77 2.00
N PRO A 27 -28.57 13.44 1.21
CA PRO A 27 -28.14 14.13 -0.02
C PRO A 27 -27.14 15.26 0.21
N PHE A 28 -27.05 15.81 1.43
CA PHE A 28 -26.10 16.87 1.80
C PHE A 28 -24.76 16.33 2.30
N LEU A 29 -24.61 15.01 2.42
CA LEU A 29 -23.42 14.34 2.92
C LEU A 29 -22.77 13.51 1.80
N PRO A 30 -21.92 14.11 0.95
CA PRO A 30 -21.16 13.35 -0.04
C PRO A 30 -20.33 12.25 0.64
N GLY A 31 -20.16 11.10 -0.02
CA GLY A 31 -19.48 9.94 0.56
C GLY A 31 -20.32 9.09 1.54
N VAL A 32 -21.51 9.55 1.95
CA VAL A 32 -22.42 8.77 2.82
C VAL A 32 -23.41 7.95 2.00
N ARG A 33 -23.36 6.63 2.15
CA ARG A 33 -24.29 5.67 1.51
C ARG A 33 -25.58 5.52 2.29
N ARG A 34 -25.49 5.49 3.62
CA ARG A 34 -26.64 5.27 4.52
C ARG A 34 -26.52 6.17 5.73
N LEU A 35 -27.64 6.78 6.11
CA LEU A 35 -27.80 7.62 7.29
C LEU A 35 -29.16 7.26 7.92
N ASP A 36 -29.16 6.91 9.21
CA ASP A 36 -30.36 6.60 9.99
C ASP A 36 -30.24 7.18 11.41
N GLY A 37 -31.34 7.20 12.16
CA GLY A 37 -31.43 7.69 13.53
C GLY A 37 -32.55 8.71 13.69
N SER A 38 -32.82 9.11 14.93
CA SER A 38 -33.77 10.18 15.26
C SER A 38 -33.05 11.36 15.91
N ALA A 39 -33.47 12.58 15.59
CA ALA A 39 -32.92 13.78 16.16
C ALA A 39 -34.02 14.71 16.67
N ARG A 40 -33.76 15.41 17.77
CA ARG A 40 -34.57 16.52 18.27
C ARG A 40 -33.69 17.75 18.40
N LEU A 41 -34.11 18.83 17.76
CA LEU A 41 -33.45 20.13 17.81
C LEU A 41 -34.38 21.15 18.44
N GLU A 42 -33.95 21.77 19.53
CA GLU A 42 -34.57 22.95 20.11
C GLU A 42 -33.63 24.11 19.91
N VAL A 43 -34.04 25.13 19.16
CA VAL A 43 -33.16 26.26 18.81
C VAL A 43 -33.92 27.59 18.89
N THR A 44 -33.26 28.58 19.45
CA THR A 44 -33.64 29.98 19.38
C THR A 44 -32.57 30.72 18.58
N ALA A 45 -33.00 31.37 17.51
CA ALA A 45 -32.16 32.22 16.68
C ALA A 45 -32.48 33.69 16.97
N GLY A 46 -31.51 34.40 17.54
CA GLY A 46 -31.53 35.84 17.82
C GLY A 46 -30.59 36.62 16.89
N GLY A 47 -30.41 37.92 17.17
CA GLY A 47 -29.44 38.76 16.49
C GLY A 47 -29.99 39.40 15.21
N THR A 48 -29.22 39.38 14.12
CA THR A 48 -29.65 39.89 12.81
C THR A 48 -29.60 38.79 11.77
N LEU A 49 -30.27 39.00 10.63
CA LEU A 49 -30.17 38.10 9.48
C LEU A 49 -28.73 37.92 8.96
N ALA A 50 -27.88 38.96 9.06
CA ALA A 50 -26.46 38.84 8.70
C ALA A 50 -25.61 38.14 9.77
N GLN A 51 -26.01 38.18 11.05
CA GLN A 51 -25.29 37.61 12.17
C GLN A 51 -26.25 36.90 13.12
N PRO A 52 -26.80 35.73 12.72
CA PRO A 52 -27.68 34.96 13.58
C PRO A 52 -26.89 34.41 14.77
N ARG A 53 -27.45 34.61 15.95
CA ARG A 53 -27.00 34.06 17.23
C ARG A 53 -27.87 32.86 17.53
N LEU A 54 -27.29 31.68 17.65
CA LEU A 54 -28.04 30.44 17.85
C LEU A 54 -27.83 29.96 19.27
N GLU A 55 -28.90 29.68 19.98
CA GLU A 55 -28.86 29.03 21.29
C GLU A 55 -29.80 27.83 21.27
N GLY A 56 -29.39 26.70 21.83
CA GLY A 56 -30.23 25.51 21.76
C GLY A 56 -29.57 24.21 22.16
N GLN A 57 -30.26 23.13 21.87
CA GLN A 57 -29.80 21.77 22.10
C GLN A 57 -30.21 20.86 20.94
N LEU A 58 -29.28 20.02 20.51
CA LEU A 58 -29.50 18.93 19.58
C LEU A 58 -29.27 17.62 20.33
N ASP A 59 -30.30 16.78 20.40
CA ASP A 59 -30.22 15.40 20.84
C ASP A 59 -30.32 14.47 19.62
N LEU A 60 -29.39 13.54 19.49
CA LEU A 60 -29.36 12.48 18.48
C LEU A 60 -29.40 11.13 19.19
N GLU A 61 -30.29 10.25 18.73
CA GLU A 61 -30.44 8.90 19.27
C GLU A 61 -30.46 7.86 18.14
N GLY A 62 -29.79 6.73 18.37
CA GLY A 62 -29.76 5.60 17.43
C GLY A 62 -29.18 5.95 16.06
N GLY A 63 -28.28 6.95 16.00
CA GLY A 63 -27.65 7.38 14.76
C GLY A 63 -26.82 6.26 14.13
N ALA A 64 -26.91 6.11 12.82
CA ALA A 64 -26.08 5.18 12.07
C ALA A 64 -25.65 5.79 10.75
N LEU A 65 -24.38 5.59 10.39
CA LEU A 65 -23.74 6.12 9.19
C LEU A 65 -22.90 5.04 8.53
N ARG A 66 -23.05 4.86 7.21
CA ARG A 66 -22.17 4.01 6.40
C ARG A 66 -21.62 4.79 5.22
N LEU A 67 -20.30 4.73 5.04
CA LEU A 67 -19.63 5.33 3.88
C LEU A 67 -19.84 4.50 2.60
N GLN A 68 -19.69 5.14 1.44
CA GLN A 68 -19.87 4.50 0.12
C GLN A 68 -18.89 3.35 -0.12
N ASP A 69 -17.67 3.52 0.35
CA ASP A 69 -16.52 2.63 0.20
C ASP A 69 -16.65 1.37 1.08
N GLY A 70 -17.70 1.30 1.92
CA GLY A 70 -18.10 0.11 2.68
C GLY A 70 -17.19 -0.28 3.85
N GLY A 71 -16.01 0.35 3.98
CA GLY A 71 -15.02 0.01 5.00
C GLY A 71 -15.35 0.48 6.42
N LEU A 72 -16.14 1.56 6.55
CA LEU A 72 -16.45 2.19 7.84
C LEU A 72 -17.96 2.29 8.06
N SER A 73 -18.40 1.73 9.20
CA SER A 73 -19.75 1.91 9.72
C SER A 73 -19.71 2.42 11.14
N VAL A 74 -20.47 3.48 11.38
CA VAL A 74 -20.76 4.02 12.71
C VAL A 74 -22.20 3.65 13.01
N ASP A 75 -22.45 3.02 14.15
CA ASP A 75 -23.78 2.56 14.55
C ASP A 75 -24.03 2.98 16.01
N ALA A 76 -25.29 2.93 16.46
CA ALA A 76 -25.71 3.25 17.83
C ALA A 76 -25.19 4.60 18.35
N VAL A 77 -25.10 5.60 17.47
CA VAL A 77 -24.62 6.93 17.84
C VAL A 77 -25.67 7.63 18.69
N GLU A 78 -25.24 8.10 19.84
CA GLU A 78 -26.00 8.98 20.70
C GLU A 78 -25.18 10.24 20.95
N ALA A 79 -25.79 11.40 20.74
CA ALA A 79 -25.12 12.67 20.93
C ALA A 79 -26.03 13.70 21.60
N ARG A 80 -25.43 14.54 22.45
CA ARG A 80 -26.03 15.77 22.97
C ARG A 80 -25.08 16.91 22.69
N ILE A 81 -25.56 17.88 21.91
CA ILE A 81 -24.82 19.06 21.51
C ILE A 81 -25.57 20.28 22.02
N ARG A 82 -24.93 21.09 22.85
CA ARG A 82 -25.44 22.41 23.24
C ARG A 82 -24.92 23.45 22.27
N LEU A 83 -25.82 24.25 21.72
CA LEU A 83 -25.51 25.41 20.90
C LEU A 83 -25.57 26.65 21.80
N ASP A 84 -24.51 27.43 21.79
CA ASP A 84 -24.44 28.77 22.35
C ASP A 84 -24.03 29.77 21.26
N GLU A 85 -24.01 31.07 21.58
CA GLU A 85 -23.86 32.15 20.59
C GLU A 85 -22.66 31.94 19.64
N ASP A 86 -21.54 31.43 20.17
CA ASP A 86 -20.26 31.32 19.47
C ASP A 86 -19.77 29.88 19.30
N ALA A 87 -20.38 28.89 19.96
CA ALA A 87 -19.90 27.52 19.99
C ALA A 87 -21.00 26.46 19.96
N ALA A 88 -20.67 25.32 19.37
CA ALA A 88 -21.39 24.07 19.53
C ALA A 88 -20.56 23.16 20.44
N ARG A 89 -21.03 22.91 21.67
CA ARG A 89 -20.39 22.05 22.66
C ARG A 89 -20.98 20.66 22.64
N ILE A 90 -20.12 19.67 22.44
CA ILE A 90 -20.47 18.24 22.50
C ILE A 90 -20.42 17.83 23.98
N GLU A 91 -21.57 17.76 24.64
CA GLU A 91 -21.68 17.33 26.04
C GLU A 91 -21.59 15.81 26.16
N ARG A 92 -22.11 15.11 25.15
CA ARG A 92 -22.04 13.66 25.05
C ARG A 92 -21.94 13.27 23.58
N LEU A 93 -21.01 12.38 23.27
CA LEU A 93 -20.99 11.65 22.02
C LEU A 93 -20.51 10.24 22.33
N THR A 94 -21.33 9.24 22.04
CA THR A 94 -21.01 7.82 22.18
C THR A 94 -21.54 7.07 20.97
N GLY A 95 -20.93 5.95 20.64
CA GLY A 95 -21.44 5.06 19.61
C GLY A 95 -20.52 3.88 19.40
N GLU A 96 -20.75 3.16 18.31
CA GLU A 96 -19.94 2.01 17.91
C GLU A 96 -19.30 2.24 16.54
N LEU A 97 -17.99 2.00 16.44
CA LEU A 97 -17.25 2.01 15.18
C LEU A 97 -16.78 0.59 14.85
N GLY A 98 -17.49 -0.07 13.94
CA GLY A 98 -17.28 -1.47 13.61
C GLY A 98 -17.44 -2.42 14.81
N ALA A 99 -18.58 -2.29 15.50
CA ALA A 99 -19.00 -3.05 16.68
C ALA A 99 -18.08 -2.91 17.91
N ALA A 100 -17.43 -1.74 18.05
CA ALA A 100 -16.62 -1.43 19.23
C ALA A 100 -16.90 0.00 19.71
N PRO A 101 -16.99 0.23 21.03
CA PRO A 101 -17.45 1.49 21.58
C PRO A 101 -16.42 2.60 21.41
N PHE A 102 -16.90 3.80 21.06
CA PHE A 102 -16.14 5.04 21.12
C PHE A 102 -16.91 6.09 21.91
N SER A 103 -16.17 7.09 22.40
CA SER A 103 -16.69 8.31 23.00
C SER A 103 -15.99 9.53 22.42
N GLY A 104 -16.70 10.63 22.31
CA GLY A 104 -16.14 11.91 21.93
C GLY A 104 -16.65 13.05 22.79
N SER A 105 -15.92 14.15 22.75
CA SER A 105 -16.22 15.38 23.48
C SER A 105 -15.52 16.55 22.81
N GLY A 106 -15.95 17.77 23.11
CA GLY A 106 -15.24 18.97 22.66
C GLY A 106 -16.18 20.10 22.28
N GLU A 107 -15.66 21.04 21.52
CA GLU A 107 -16.41 22.18 21.01
C GLU A 107 -15.99 22.54 19.59
N VAL A 108 -16.93 23.12 18.84
CA VAL A 108 -16.69 23.78 17.57
C VAL A 108 -17.08 25.23 17.72
N ARG A 109 -16.12 26.14 17.62
CA ARG A 109 -16.34 27.58 17.73
C ARG A 109 -16.46 28.22 16.36
N ARG A 110 -17.27 29.27 16.24
CA ARG A 110 -17.29 30.13 15.07
C ARG A 110 -15.98 30.92 15.02
N GLY A 111 -15.30 30.88 13.88
CA GLY A 111 -14.13 31.70 13.59
C GLY A 111 -14.35 32.59 12.37
N GLU A 112 -13.49 33.59 12.19
CA GLU A 112 -13.60 34.56 11.09
C GLU A 112 -13.53 33.91 9.69
N SER A 113 -12.68 32.89 9.54
CA SER A 113 -12.46 32.16 8.29
C SER A 113 -13.15 30.79 8.26
N GLY A 114 -14.06 30.51 9.19
CA GLY A 114 -14.71 29.22 9.34
C GLY A 114 -14.61 28.64 10.75
N PRO A 115 -15.10 27.42 10.97
CA PRO A 115 -15.14 26.81 12.30
C PRO A 115 -13.75 26.48 12.82
N VAL A 116 -13.55 26.69 14.12
CA VAL A 116 -12.37 26.30 14.89
C VAL A 116 -12.73 25.12 15.78
N LEU A 117 -11.99 24.03 15.63
CA LEU A 117 -12.22 22.76 16.29
C LEU A 117 -11.41 22.69 17.59
N ASP A 118 -12.00 22.07 18.61
CA ASP A 118 -11.29 21.49 19.77
C ASP A 118 -12.05 20.23 20.17
N LEU A 119 -11.72 19.11 19.52
CA LEU A 119 -12.43 17.85 19.61
C LEU A 119 -11.51 16.76 20.13
N ARG A 120 -12.07 15.82 20.88
CA ARG A 120 -11.39 14.60 21.35
C ARG A 120 -12.24 13.39 21.02
N LEU A 121 -11.59 12.35 20.50
CA LEU A 121 -12.18 11.05 20.21
C LEU A 121 -11.35 9.98 20.91
N GLN A 122 -12.03 9.10 21.65
CA GLN A 122 -11.43 7.96 22.32
C GLN A 122 -12.22 6.70 22.01
N GLY A 123 -11.54 5.56 21.94
CA GLY A 123 -12.22 4.28 21.81
C GLY A 123 -11.25 3.12 21.80
N GLU A 124 -11.76 1.93 22.08
CA GLU A 124 -10.96 0.72 22.19
C GLU A 124 -11.33 -0.26 21.09
N ASN A 125 -10.31 -0.84 20.46
CA ASN A 125 -10.48 -1.85 19.41
C ASN A 125 -11.45 -1.42 18.29
N LEU A 126 -11.43 -0.15 17.89
CA LEU A 126 -12.27 0.38 16.81
C LEU A 126 -11.89 -0.21 15.47
N LEU A 127 -12.84 -0.40 14.53
CA LEU A 127 -12.52 -0.73 13.14
C LEU A 127 -12.17 0.56 12.36
N LEU A 128 -10.88 0.77 12.10
CA LEU A 128 -10.36 2.01 11.53
C LEU A 128 -10.26 1.98 10.00
N ALA A 129 -10.05 0.79 9.43
CA ALA A 129 -10.07 0.58 7.99
C ALA A 129 -10.40 -0.87 7.69
N ARG A 130 -11.11 -1.09 6.59
CA ARG A 130 -11.38 -2.41 6.04
C ARG A 130 -11.59 -2.34 4.53
N ASP A 131 -10.81 -3.14 3.81
CA ASP A 131 -11.06 -3.51 2.41
C ASP A 131 -10.70 -5.00 2.20
N ALA A 132 -10.46 -5.41 0.95
CA ALA A 132 -10.11 -6.79 0.62
C ALA A 132 -8.71 -7.22 1.11
N GLU A 133 -7.80 -6.26 1.26
CA GLU A 133 -6.37 -6.41 1.52
C GLU A 133 -6.00 -5.96 2.94
N LEU A 134 -6.74 -5.01 3.49
CA LEU A 134 -6.44 -4.35 4.75
C LEU A 134 -7.58 -4.54 5.76
N ARG A 135 -7.21 -4.85 7.00
CA ARG A 135 -8.09 -4.70 8.16
C ARG A 135 -7.30 -4.10 9.30
N LEU A 136 -7.66 -2.88 9.69
CA LEU A 136 -7.05 -2.18 10.82
C LEU A 136 -8.04 -2.07 11.96
N ARG A 137 -7.65 -2.57 13.13
CA ARG A 137 -8.30 -2.22 14.39
C ARG A 137 -7.31 -1.60 15.35
N GLY A 138 -7.80 -0.77 16.26
CA GLY A 138 -6.93 -0.15 17.24
C GLY A 138 -7.64 0.63 18.33
N ASN A 139 -6.89 0.91 19.39
CA ASN A 139 -7.26 1.85 20.42
C ASN A 139 -6.87 3.25 19.95
N VAL A 140 -7.79 4.19 20.08
CA VAL A 140 -7.64 5.57 19.62
C VAL A 140 -7.77 6.49 20.81
N ASP A 141 -6.87 7.46 20.88
CA ASP A 141 -6.98 8.64 21.73
C ASP A 141 -6.44 9.82 20.92
N ILE A 142 -7.34 10.52 20.23
CA ILE A 142 -7.00 11.56 19.24
C ILE A 142 -7.69 12.86 19.61
N THR A 143 -6.98 13.97 19.43
CA THR A 143 -7.53 15.32 19.45
C THR A 143 -7.45 15.94 18.07
N VAL A 144 -8.46 16.74 17.72
CA VAL A 144 -8.52 17.54 16.49
C VAL A 144 -8.72 18.98 16.89
N SER A 145 -7.73 19.84 16.62
CA SER A 145 -7.75 21.23 17.06
C SER A 145 -7.36 22.23 15.98
N GLY A 146 -7.83 23.47 16.10
CA GLY A 146 -7.53 24.56 15.18
C GLY A 146 -8.59 24.74 14.07
N PRO A 147 -8.36 25.64 13.10
CA PRO A 147 -9.31 25.91 12.02
C PRO A 147 -9.58 24.65 11.19
N LEU A 148 -10.82 24.42 10.75
CA LEU A 148 -11.20 23.23 9.96
C LEU A 148 -10.31 23.03 8.72
N GLU A 149 -9.96 24.12 8.03
CA GLU A 149 -9.11 24.09 6.82
C GLU A 149 -7.63 23.82 7.10
N ALA A 150 -7.19 23.84 8.36
CA ALA A 150 -5.80 23.62 8.77
C ALA A 150 -5.74 22.84 10.10
N ALA A 151 -6.67 21.89 10.27
CA ALA A 151 -6.84 21.20 11.54
C ALA A 151 -5.59 20.40 11.90
N ARG A 152 -5.24 20.38 13.18
CA ARG A 152 -4.17 19.55 13.74
C ARG A 152 -4.78 18.31 14.39
N ILE A 153 -4.38 17.15 13.90
CA ILE A 153 -4.81 15.84 14.39
C ILE A 153 -3.64 15.23 15.18
N ALA A 154 -3.79 15.15 16.50
CA ALA A 154 -2.72 14.71 17.40
C ALA A 154 -3.20 13.61 18.37
N GLY A 155 -2.27 12.83 18.92
CA GLY A 155 -2.58 11.80 19.92
C GLY A 155 -1.93 10.45 19.65
N SER A 156 -2.63 9.37 19.99
CA SER A 156 -2.10 8.01 19.89
C SER A 156 -3.07 7.03 19.22
N LEU A 157 -2.48 6.10 18.47
CA LEU A 157 -3.14 4.99 17.81
C LEU A 157 -2.41 3.69 18.13
N GLY A 158 -3.02 2.85 18.96
CA GLY A 158 -2.52 1.52 19.31
C GLY A 158 -3.18 0.45 18.47
N LEU A 159 -2.52 -0.05 17.42
CA LEU A 159 -3.06 -1.07 16.53
C LEU A 159 -3.16 -2.44 17.22
N ARG A 160 -4.29 -3.13 17.00
CA ARG A 160 -4.60 -4.47 17.52
C ARG A 160 -5.11 -5.34 16.40
N ASN A 161 -4.67 -6.59 16.32
CA ASN A 161 -5.17 -7.57 15.34
C ASN A 161 -5.26 -7.03 13.90
N ALA A 162 -4.31 -6.18 13.51
CA ALA A 162 -4.27 -5.63 12.17
C ALA A 162 -3.79 -6.71 11.18
N ARG A 163 -4.37 -6.73 9.98
CA ARG A 163 -3.97 -7.62 8.89
C ARG A 163 -3.78 -6.81 7.63
N VAL A 164 -2.67 -7.05 6.94
CA VAL A 164 -2.38 -6.51 5.62
C VAL A 164 -2.06 -7.67 4.70
N ARG A 165 -2.68 -7.70 3.53
CA ARG A 165 -2.34 -8.57 2.42
C ARG A 165 -1.75 -7.73 1.31
N GLN A 166 -0.55 -8.05 0.86
CA GLN A 166 0.11 -7.33 -0.22
C GLN A 166 0.81 -8.32 -1.14
N GLU A 167 0.64 -8.15 -2.45
CA GLU A 167 1.45 -8.85 -3.43
C GLU A 167 2.81 -8.17 -3.55
N ILE A 168 3.88 -8.90 -3.27
CA ILE A 168 5.26 -8.42 -3.35
C ILE A 168 5.88 -8.94 -4.64
N ASP A 169 6.30 -8.01 -5.49
CA ASP A 169 7.06 -8.32 -6.70
C ASP A 169 8.55 -8.42 -6.39
N LEU A 170 9.00 -9.60 -5.93
CA LEU A 170 10.42 -9.84 -5.63
C LEU A 170 11.33 -9.50 -6.80
N LEU A 171 10.90 -9.77 -8.02
CA LEU A 171 11.75 -9.57 -9.19
C LEU A 171 11.95 -8.10 -9.48
N GLY A 172 10.89 -7.27 -9.34
CA GLY A 172 11.01 -5.82 -9.43
C GLY A 172 11.93 -5.22 -8.35
N LEU A 173 11.85 -5.73 -7.12
CA LEU A 173 12.73 -5.30 -6.02
C LEU A 173 14.20 -5.65 -6.27
N LEU A 174 14.46 -6.82 -6.86
CA LEU A 174 15.80 -7.32 -7.05
C LEU A 174 16.39 -6.98 -8.43
N ALA A 175 15.58 -6.58 -9.41
CA ALA A 175 16.06 -6.24 -10.76
C ALA A 175 17.10 -5.10 -10.77
N GLY A 176 16.95 -4.12 -9.88
CA GLY A 176 17.92 -3.02 -9.73
C GLY A 176 19.28 -3.50 -9.21
N GLU A 177 19.28 -4.38 -8.22
CA GLU A 177 20.48 -5.03 -7.63
C GLU A 177 21.08 -6.06 -8.58
N ILE A 178 20.28 -6.92 -9.22
CA ILE A 178 20.74 -7.92 -10.19
C ILE A 178 21.39 -7.20 -11.39
N GLY A 179 20.76 -6.13 -11.88
CA GLY A 179 21.31 -5.31 -12.95
C GLY A 179 22.61 -4.60 -12.56
N SER A 180 22.70 -4.03 -11.34
CA SER A 180 23.90 -3.32 -10.90
C SER A 180 25.06 -4.24 -10.53
N THR A 181 24.77 -5.31 -9.77
CA THR A 181 25.75 -6.28 -9.28
C THR A 181 26.24 -7.23 -10.36
N LEU A 182 25.49 -7.46 -11.44
CA LEU A 182 25.89 -8.37 -12.52
C LEU A 182 26.27 -7.65 -13.83
N ALA A 183 25.76 -6.43 -14.11
CA ALA A 183 26.11 -5.67 -15.32
C ALA A 183 27.11 -4.52 -15.08
N GLY A 184 27.62 -4.33 -13.86
CA GLY A 184 28.61 -3.29 -13.54
C GLY A 184 28.13 -1.84 -13.73
N GLY A 185 26.82 -1.65 -13.87
CA GLY A 185 26.16 -0.35 -14.06
C GLY A 185 25.44 0.15 -12.81
N ALA A 186 25.12 1.45 -12.76
CA ALA A 186 24.35 2.02 -11.66
C ALA A 186 22.95 1.35 -11.55
N PRO A 187 22.44 1.09 -10.33
CA PRO A 187 21.13 0.47 -10.14
C PRO A 187 20.04 1.31 -10.81
N ALA A 188 19.25 0.69 -11.68
CA ALA A 188 18.01 1.27 -12.16
C ALA A 188 16.98 1.19 -11.02
N ALA A 189 17.05 2.15 -10.10
CA ALA A 189 16.15 2.27 -8.97
C ALA A 189 14.76 2.67 -9.45
N ASN A 190 13.87 1.69 -9.62
CA ASN A 190 12.43 1.90 -9.73
C ASN A 190 11.70 1.09 -8.64
N VAL A 191 12.29 0.96 -7.45
CA VAL A 191 11.51 0.63 -6.25
C VAL A 191 10.93 1.94 -5.75
N GLY A 192 9.74 2.30 -6.24
CA GLY A 192 9.04 3.49 -5.77
C GLY A 192 8.92 3.46 -4.25
N GLY A 193 9.23 4.58 -3.59
CA GLY A 193 9.20 4.68 -2.13
C GLY A 193 7.86 4.26 -1.50
N ILE A 194 7.87 3.97 -0.20
CA ILE A 194 6.69 3.58 0.57
C ILE A 194 5.89 4.83 0.95
N GLN A 195 4.81 5.10 0.22
CA GLN A 195 3.75 6.03 0.62
C GLN A 195 2.66 5.26 1.37
N LEU A 196 2.39 5.61 2.64
CA LEU A 196 1.40 4.89 3.47
C LEU A 196 -0.04 5.07 2.96
N PHE A 197 -0.43 6.32 2.74
CA PHE A 197 -1.74 6.73 2.20
C PHE A 197 -1.66 8.20 1.73
N SER A 198 -2.72 8.68 1.09
CA SER A 198 -2.92 10.09 0.76
C SER A 198 -4.41 10.43 0.84
N LEU A 199 -4.73 11.59 1.43
CA LEU A 199 -6.07 12.17 1.54
C LEU A 199 -6.07 13.47 0.73
N PRO A 200 -6.33 13.43 -0.59
CA PRO A 200 -6.15 14.60 -1.46
C PRO A 200 -7.27 15.64 -1.34
N ASP A 201 -8.42 15.26 -0.78
CA ASP A 201 -9.59 16.12 -0.73
C ASP A 201 -9.64 16.98 0.55
N PRO A 202 -9.94 18.29 0.43
CA PRO A 202 -10.23 19.14 1.58
C PRO A 202 -11.45 18.63 2.38
N PRO A 203 -11.50 18.86 3.71
CA PRO A 203 -10.51 19.59 4.51
C PRO A 203 -9.34 18.70 4.99
N LEU A 204 -9.32 17.41 4.65
CA LEU A 204 -8.32 16.49 5.18
C LEU A 204 -6.94 16.68 4.55
N SER A 205 -6.87 17.09 3.29
CA SER A 205 -5.59 17.28 2.57
C SER A 205 -4.60 18.21 3.26
N THR A 206 -5.10 19.29 3.87
CA THR A 206 -4.31 20.30 4.58
C THR A 206 -4.21 20.05 6.09
N ALA A 207 -4.95 19.08 6.62
CA ALA A 207 -4.86 18.73 8.04
C ALA A 207 -3.46 18.21 8.37
N THR A 208 -2.89 18.63 9.50
CA THR A 208 -1.55 18.21 9.93
C THR A 208 -1.62 17.09 10.95
N PHE A 209 -0.70 16.13 10.87
CA PHE A 209 -0.63 15.02 11.81
C PHE A 209 0.46 15.21 12.88
N ASP A 210 0.16 14.76 14.09
CA ASP A 210 1.14 14.45 15.14
C ASP A 210 0.65 13.24 15.95
N LEU A 211 0.67 12.09 15.29
CA LEU A 211 0.12 10.85 15.83
C LEU A 211 1.24 9.88 16.18
N GLN A 212 1.23 9.37 17.41
CA GLN A 212 2.04 8.22 17.79
C GLN A 212 1.28 6.94 17.43
N VAL A 213 1.75 6.22 16.43
CA VAL A 213 1.19 4.95 15.98
C VAL A 213 2.08 3.81 16.49
N LYS A 214 1.52 2.88 17.25
CA LYS A 214 2.23 1.70 17.75
C LYS A 214 1.42 0.44 17.58
N THR A 215 2.10 -0.68 17.41
CA THR A 215 1.47 -2.00 17.54
C THR A 215 1.35 -2.38 19.01
N LEU A 216 0.13 -2.70 19.46
CA LEU A 216 -0.10 -3.33 20.77
C LEU A 216 -0.04 -4.87 20.70
N GLU A 217 -0.42 -5.43 19.54
CA GLU A 217 -0.37 -6.86 19.23
C GLU A 217 0.16 -7.03 17.80
N PRO A 218 1.17 -7.89 17.55
CA PRO A 218 1.78 -8.05 16.22
C PRO A 218 0.76 -8.06 15.09
N MET A 219 0.96 -7.18 14.12
CA MET A 219 0.11 -7.14 12.93
C MET A 219 0.51 -8.27 11.98
N LYS A 220 -0.47 -8.91 11.37
CA LYS A 220 -0.23 -10.00 10.42
C LYS A 220 -0.03 -9.43 9.03
N ILE A 221 1.13 -9.67 8.44
CA ILE A 221 1.39 -9.41 7.03
C ILE A 221 1.30 -10.72 6.26
N GLU A 222 0.62 -10.69 5.13
CA GLU A 222 0.50 -11.81 4.20
C GLU A 222 0.84 -11.37 2.78
N SER A 223 1.68 -12.13 2.11
CA SER A 223 2.01 -11.93 0.70
C SER A 223 2.04 -13.26 -0.05
N ASN A 224 2.29 -13.18 -1.35
CA ASN A 224 2.63 -14.32 -2.20
C ASN A 224 3.90 -15.06 -1.74
N LEU A 225 4.71 -14.47 -0.85
CA LEU A 225 6.02 -14.98 -0.46
C LEU A 225 6.07 -15.39 1.01
N ALA A 226 5.39 -14.65 1.88
CA ALA A 226 5.58 -14.76 3.31
C ALA A 226 4.28 -14.51 4.07
N SER A 227 4.18 -15.10 5.26
CA SER A 227 3.15 -14.77 6.25
C SER A 227 3.84 -14.59 7.58
N GLY A 228 3.83 -13.37 8.10
CA GLY A 228 4.66 -12.98 9.25
C GLY A 228 3.99 -11.98 10.19
N GLY A 229 4.62 -11.80 11.35
CA GLY A 229 4.28 -10.75 12.30
C GLY A 229 5.10 -9.49 12.03
N VAL A 230 4.47 -8.33 12.14
CA VAL A 230 5.12 -7.03 12.06
C VAL A 230 4.74 -6.20 13.29
N ARG A 231 5.69 -5.41 13.79
CA ARG A 231 5.48 -4.45 14.88
C ARG A 231 5.95 -3.08 14.43
N LEU A 232 5.17 -2.05 14.69
CA LEU A 232 5.54 -0.67 14.36
C LEU A 232 5.60 0.21 15.60
N ASP A 233 6.53 1.16 15.56
CA ASP A 233 6.62 2.31 16.44
C ASP A 233 6.96 3.53 15.58
N LEU A 234 5.92 4.23 15.17
CA LEU A 234 5.99 5.32 14.19
C LEU A 234 5.33 6.58 14.75
N ARG A 235 5.96 7.72 14.53
CA ARG A 235 5.32 9.02 14.57
C ARG A 235 4.86 9.39 13.16
N LEU A 236 3.58 9.68 13.00
CA LEU A 236 3.02 10.18 11.76
C LEU A 236 2.91 11.70 11.83
N ALA A 237 3.64 12.36 10.93
CA ALA A 237 3.64 13.80 10.73
C ALA A 237 3.17 14.14 9.30
N GLY A 238 3.45 15.36 8.83
CA GLY A 238 3.04 15.81 7.50
C GLY A 238 1.57 16.23 7.45
N THR A 239 1.03 16.24 6.24
CA THR A 239 -0.38 16.60 5.99
C THR A 239 -1.21 15.39 5.59
N GLY A 240 -2.53 15.53 5.48
CA GLY A 240 -3.39 14.50 4.90
C GLY A 240 -2.99 14.12 3.48
N GLU A 241 -2.60 15.10 2.66
CA GLU A 241 -2.15 14.88 1.29
C GLU A 241 -0.81 14.12 1.26
N VAL A 242 0.13 14.52 2.12
CA VAL A 242 1.47 13.91 2.20
C VAL A 242 1.81 13.55 3.65
N PRO A 243 1.34 12.39 4.14
CA PRO A 243 1.68 11.88 5.46
C PRO A 243 3.16 11.45 5.50
N LEU A 244 3.87 11.84 6.56
CA LEU A 244 5.30 11.62 6.73
C LEU A 244 5.56 10.70 7.94
N PRO A 245 5.87 9.41 7.73
CA PRO A 245 6.23 8.51 8.82
C PRO A 245 7.67 8.75 9.30
N GLU A 246 7.89 8.61 10.61
CA GLU A 246 9.20 8.64 11.27
C GLU A 246 9.24 7.55 12.35
N GLY A 247 10.27 6.72 12.38
CA GLY A 247 10.39 5.65 13.37
C GLY A 247 10.75 4.30 12.74
N GLN A 248 10.32 3.21 13.35
CA GLN A 248 10.76 1.87 12.98
C GLN A 248 9.60 0.89 12.80
N ILE A 249 9.77 0.02 11.80
CA ILE A 249 8.97 -1.18 11.61
C ILE A 249 9.89 -2.39 11.81
N PHE A 250 9.46 -3.32 12.65
CA PHE A 250 10.16 -4.56 12.94
C PHE A 250 9.41 -5.73 12.31
N LEU A 251 10.12 -6.55 11.56
CA LEU A 251 9.67 -7.83 11.06
C LEU A 251 10.05 -8.90 12.08
N ASP A 252 9.04 -9.59 12.61
CA ASP A 252 9.25 -10.77 13.45
C ASP A 252 9.77 -11.95 12.60
N PRO A 253 10.45 -12.94 13.19
CA PRO A 253 10.99 -14.07 12.44
C PRO A 253 9.95 -14.70 11.52
N THR A 254 10.25 -14.81 10.23
CA THR A 254 9.28 -15.18 9.19
C THR A 254 9.92 -16.06 8.13
N GLU A 255 9.23 -17.13 7.73
CA GLU A 255 9.61 -17.95 6.57
C GLU A 255 9.18 -17.24 5.28
N VAL A 256 10.15 -16.92 4.42
CA VAL A 256 9.96 -16.40 3.07
C VAL A 256 10.14 -17.54 2.08
N ARG A 257 9.14 -17.74 1.22
CA ARG A 257 9.14 -18.75 0.16
C ARG A 257 9.63 -18.12 -1.13
N LEU A 258 10.75 -18.63 -1.62
CA LEU A 258 11.35 -18.27 -2.90
C LEU A 258 11.19 -19.43 -3.90
N PRO A 259 11.35 -19.18 -5.20
CA PRO A 259 11.38 -20.25 -6.20
C PRO A 259 12.47 -21.30 -5.94
N SER A 260 13.60 -20.87 -5.35
CA SER A 260 14.76 -21.71 -5.02
C SER A 260 14.58 -22.59 -3.77
N GLY A 261 13.66 -22.21 -2.87
CA GLY A 261 13.52 -22.83 -1.56
C GLY A 261 12.95 -21.88 -0.51
N LYS A 262 13.30 -22.13 0.75
CA LYS A 262 12.81 -21.36 1.90
C LYS A 262 13.96 -20.58 2.53
N VAL A 263 13.69 -19.32 2.86
CA VAL A 263 14.59 -18.45 3.63
C VAL A 263 13.92 -18.15 4.97
N GLU A 264 14.59 -18.44 6.06
CA GLU A 264 14.20 -18.04 7.39
C GLU A 264 14.71 -16.63 7.65
N MET A 265 13.82 -15.63 7.60
CA MET A 265 14.16 -14.28 8.03
C MET A 265 14.22 -14.28 9.55
N GLU A 266 15.39 -14.05 10.11
CA GLU A 266 15.64 -14.07 11.55
C GLU A 266 15.25 -12.74 12.20
N SER A 267 15.49 -11.65 11.49
CA SER A 267 15.14 -10.30 11.93
C SER A 267 15.04 -9.35 10.75
N GLY A 268 14.20 -8.32 10.88
CA GLY A 268 14.18 -7.22 9.95
C GLY A 268 13.77 -5.92 10.62
N THR A 269 14.45 -4.83 10.27
CA THR A 269 14.07 -3.48 10.68
C THR A 269 14.03 -2.58 9.45
N LEU A 270 12.95 -1.83 9.30
CA LEU A 270 12.83 -0.72 8.36
C LEU A 270 12.81 0.57 9.18
N THR A 271 13.72 1.49 8.89
CA THR A 271 13.85 2.77 9.62
C THR A 271 13.45 3.93 8.72
N PHE A 272 12.37 4.62 9.10
CA PHE A 272 11.88 5.84 8.46
C PHE A 272 12.49 7.05 9.15
N SER A 273 13.07 7.96 8.36
CA SER A 273 13.64 9.21 8.87
C SER A 273 13.01 10.42 8.21
N ARG A 274 13.02 11.57 8.89
CA ARG A 274 12.51 12.84 8.31
C ARG A 274 13.16 13.24 6.99
N ARG A 275 14.42 12.83 6.77
CA ARG A 275 15.17 13.14 5.55
C ARG A 275 14.76 12.25 4.38
N SER A 276 14.26 11.05 4.67
CA SER A 276 13.85 10.05 3.69
C SER A 276 12.59 9.32 4.18
N PRO A 277 11.43 10.03 4.20
CA PRO A 277 10.19 9.50 4.76
C PRO A 277 9.56 8.41 3.89
N PHE A 278 9.97 8.29 2.63
CA PHE A 278 9.45 7.31 1.67
C PHE A 278 10.49 6.28 1.23
N ASN A 279 11.77 6.48 1.55
CA ASN A 279 12.82 5.51 1.24
C ASN A 279 13.52 5.11 2.55
N PRO A 280 12.95 4.14 3.31
CA PRO A 280 13.48 3.75 4.61
C PRO A 280 14.79 2.97 4.49
N ASP A 281 15.61 3.04 5.53
CA ASP A 281 16.80 2.21 5.65
C ASP A 281 16.41 0.79 6.09
N LEU A 282 16.94 -0.20 5.38
CA LEU A 282 16.73 -1.62 5.61
C LEU A 282 17.87 -2.19 6.47
N ALA A 283 17.52 -3.09 7.37
CA ALA A 283 18.46 -3.95 8.06
C ALA A 283 17.80 -5.31 8.28
N LEU A 284 18.00 -6.22 7.32
CA LEU A 284 17.39 -7.54 7.31
C LEU A 284 18.47 -8.62 7.43
N ARG A 285 18.14 -9.70 8.14
CA ARG A 285 18.99 -10.90 8.26
C ARG A 285 18.15 -12.15 8.09
N GLY A 286 18.70 -13.11 7.37
CA GLY A 286 18.08 -14.41 7.22
C GLY A 286 19.08 -15.50 6.89
N THR A 287 18.62 -16.74 6.98
CA THR A 287 19.38 -17.93 6.64
C THR A 287 18.56 -18.87 5.76
N ALA A 288 19.24 -19.66 4.94
CA ALA A 288 18.60 -20.60 4.04
C ALA A 288 19.44 -21.86 3.89
N LYS A 289 18.77 -23.00 3.66
CA LYS A 289 19.45 -24.26 3.33
C LYS A 289 19.09 -24.64 1.90
N LEU A 290 20.01 -24.41 0.98
CA LEU A 290 19.77 -24.56 -0.45
C LEU A 290 20.79 -25.54 -1.04
N ARG A 291 20.28 -26.66 -1.57
CA ARG A 291 21.10 -27.62 -2.33
C ARG A 291 22.38 -28.10 -1.62
N GLY A 292 22.33 -28.22 -0.29
CA GLY A 292 23.47 -28.64 0.54
C GLY A 292 24.39 -27.51 1.03
N TYR A 293 24.05 -26.25 0.73
CA TYR A 293 24.72 -25.06 1.24
C TYR A 293 23.89 -24.42 2.35
N ASP A 294 24.54 -24.13 3.48
CA ASP A 294 24.00 -23.23 4.49
C ASP A 294 24.34 -21.80 4.06
N VAL A 295 23.33 -21.01 3.70
CA VAL A 295 23.46 -19.64 3.16
C VAL A 295 22.99 -18.64 4.22
N ALA A 296 23.79 -17.61 4.46
CA ALA A 296 23.40 -16.45 5.25
C ALA A 296 23.21 -15.24 4.34
N LEU A 297 22.12 -14.49 4.58
CA LEU A 297 21.68 -13.31 3.85
C LEU A 297 21.67 -12.11 4.79
N GLN A 298 22.27 -11.01 4.33
CA GLN A 298 22.16 -9.70 4.96
C GLN A 298 21.76 -8.67 3.91
N VAL A 299 20.73 -7.87 4.22
CA VAL A 299 20.28 -6.74 3.39
C VAL A 299 20.39 -5.47 4.20
N THR A 300 21.15 -4.49 3.71
CA THR A 300 21.34 -3.18 4.33
C THR A 300 21.13 -2.05 3.33
N GLY A 301 21.22 -0.79 3.75
CA GLY A 301 21.08 0.37 2.84
C GLY A 301 19.63 0.83 2.68
N SER A 302 19.38 1.74 1.74
CA SER A 302 18.04 2.30 1.53
C SER A 302 17.16 1.34 0.71
N LEU A 303 15.83 1.44 0.79
CA LEU A 303 14.92 0.64 -0.02
C LEU A 303 15.13 0.82 -1.53
N GLU A 304 15.52 2.02 -1.98
CA GLU A 304 15.82 2.29 -3.40
C GLU A 304 17.18 1.74 -3.84
N THR A 305 18.12 1.62 -2.91
CA THR A 305 19.49 1.14 -3.15
C THR A 305 19.92 0.16 -2.04
N PRO A 306 19.29 -1.03 -1.96
CA PRO A 306 19.66 -2.01 -0.96
C PRO A 306 21.03 -2.61 -1.32
N GLU A 307 21.81 -2.96 -0.31
CA GLU A 307 23.06 -3.71 -0.46
C GLU A 307 22.82 -5.14 0.05
N ILE A 308 22.99 -6.13 -0.83
CA ILE A 308 22.77 -7.54 -0.50
C ILE A 308 24.12 -8.26 -0.38
N VAL A 309 24.37 -8.85 0.80
CA VAL A 309 25.56 -9.67 1.06
C VAL A 309 25.13 -11.09 1.37
N LEU A 310 25.65 -12.04 0.58
CA LEU A 310 25.44 -13.47 0.77
C LEU A 310 26.75 -14.15 1.18
N SER A 311 26.64 -15.16 2.01
CA SER A 311 27.75 -16.04 2.36
C SER A 311 27.26 -17.47 2.52
N SER A 312 28.12 -18.46 2.31
CA SER A 312 27.74 -19.86 2.45
C SER A 312 28.80 -20.75 3.06
N SER A 313 28.35 -21.90 3.55
CA SER A 313 29.17 -23.05 3.90
C SER A 313 28.65 -24.30 3.17
N PRO A 314 29.44 -24.96 2.29
CA PRO A 314 30.79 -24.57 1.82
C PRO A 314 30.84 -23.20 1.10
N PRO A 315 32.00 -22.52 1.04
CA PRO A 315 32.09 -21.16 0.51
C PRO A 315 31.86 -21.12 -1.01
N LEU A 316 30.97 -20.24 -1.45
CA LEU A 316 30.72 -19.88 -2.85
C LEU A 316 30.91 -18.37 -3.05
N PRO A 317 31.24 -17.91 -4.27
CA PRO A 317 31.17 -16.50 -4.66
C PRO A 317 29.78 -15.89 -4.43
N ASN A 318 29.71 -14.58 -4.15
CA ASN A 318 28.44 -13.89 -3.89
C ASN A 318 27.47 -13.94 -5.09
N GLU A 319 27.98 -13.84 -6.31
CA GLU A 319 27.21 -13.91 -7.57
C GLU A 319 26.57 -15.29 -7.79
N ASP A 320 27.32 -16.35 -7.50
CA ASP A 320 26.90 -17.74 -7.52
C ASP A 320 25.81 -18.00 -6.46
N LEU A 321 25.94 -17.40 -5.28
CA LEU A 321 24.94 -17.48 -4.22
C LEU A 321 23.67 -16.72 -4.58
N LEU A 322 23.79 -15.57 -5.22
CA LEU A 322 22.63 -14.80 -5.67
C LEU A 322 21.84 -15.63 -6.70
N LEU A 323 22.53 -16.24 -7.67
CA LEU A 323 21.91 -17.15 -8.64
C LEU A 323 21.23 -18.34 -7.94
N LEU A 324 21.90 -18.97 -6.97
CA LEU A 324 21.35 -20.09 -6.20
C LEU A 324 20.10 -19.69 -5.42
N VAL A 325 20.11 -18.53 -4.75
CA VAL A 325 18.97 -18.02 -3.96
C VAL A 325 17.80 -17.60 -4.85
N LEU A 326 18.05 -17.10 -6.05
CA LEU A 326 16.98 -16.67 -6.96
C LEU A 326 16.40 -17.82 -7.77
N THR A 327 17.26 -18.66 -8.33
CA THR A 327 16.90 -19.67 -9.36
C THR A 327 16.89 -21.09 -8.83
N GLY A 328 17.54 -21.35 -7.69
CA GLY A 328 17.70 -22.69 -7.12
C GLY A 328 18.69 -23.58 -7.88
N GLN A 329 19.42 -23.03 -8.86
CA GLN A 329 20.46 -23.74 -9.61
C GLN A 329 21.78 -23.69 -8.85
N VAL A 330 22.45 -24.85 -8.77
CA VAL A 330 23.81 -24.94 -8.21
C VAL A 330 24.78 -24.50 -9.31
N PRO A 331 25.65 -23.51 -9.04
CA PRO A 331 26.72 -23.16 -9.97
C PRO A 331 27.57 -24.40 -10.27
N ASP A 332 27.74 -24.70 -11.55
CA ASP A 332 28.39 -25.91 -12.00
C ASP A 332 29.91 -25.76 -11.82
N THR A 333 30.41 -26.02 -10.61
CA THR A 333 31.81 -25.81 -10.17
C THR A 333 32.89 -26.46 -11.05
N ALA A 334 32.50 -27.30 -12.02
CA ALA A 334 33.37 -27.92 -13.02
C ALA A 334 33.73 -26.97 -14.19
N ARG A 335 32.98 -25.90 -14.40
CA ARG A 335 33.36 -24.75 -15.24
C ARG A 335 33.67 -23.62 -14.26
N GLY A 336 34.82 -22.97 -14.37
CA GLY A 336 35.27 -21.96 -13.39
C GLY A 336 34.22 -20.89 -13.07
N SER A 337 34.44 -20.11 -11.99
CA SER A 337 33.52 -19.05 -11.53
C SER A 337 32.89 -18.32 -12.71
N LEU A 338 31.55 -18.25 -12.73
CA LEU A 338 30.84 -17.49 -13.75
C LEU A 338 31.40 -16.06 -13.74
N THR A 339 31.73 -15.52 -14.91
CA THR A 339 32.04 -14.09 -14.95
C THR A 339 30.78 -13.31 -14.58
N GLN A 340 30.94 -12.15 -13.94
CA GLN A 340 29.84 -11.26 -13.54
C GLN A 340 28.80 -11.07 -14.67
N GLN A 341 29.28 -10.97 -15.91
CA GLN A 341 28.49 -10.83 -17.13
C GLN A 341 27.69 -12.11 -17.51
N GLN A 342 28.24 -13.32 -17.32
CA GLN A 342 27.54 -14.59 -17.57
C GLN A 342 26.48 -14.92 -16.51
N ALA A 343 26.75 -14.56 -15.25
CA ALA A 343 25.76 -14.63 -14.18
C ALA A 343 24.60 -13.66 -14.45
N ALA A 344 24.90 -12.43 -14.93
CA ALA A 344 23.90 -11.45 -15.36
C ALA A 344 22.94 -12.00 -16.42
N GLU A 345 23.49 -12.60 -17.48
CA GLU A 345 22.71 -13.18 -18.58
C GLU A 345 21.79 -14.31 -18.10
N THR A 346 22.28 -15.18 -17.23
CA THR A 346 21.50 -16.32 -16.72
C THR A 346 20.35 -15.85 -15.85
N VAL A 347 20.60 -14.89 -14.96
CA VAL A 347 19.53 -14.29 -14.15
C VAL A 347 18.55 -13.51 -15.04
N ALA A 348 19.03 -12.71 -16.00
CA ALA A 348 18.19 -11.96 -16.92
C ALA A 348 17.27 -12.85 -17.78
N LEU A 349 17.77 -13.99 -18.27
CA LEU A 349 16.96 -14.98 -18.98
C LEU A 349 15.88 -15.60 -18.08
N PHE A 350 16.20 -15.87 -16.81
CA PHE A 350 15.23 -16.38 -15.85
C PHE A 350 14.16 -15.32 -15.51
N LEU A 351 14.57 -14.07 -15.31
CA LEU A 351 13.68 -12.93 -15.11
C LEU A 351 12.77 -12.71 -16.33
N ALA A 352 13.31 -12.79 -17.54
CA ALA A 352 12.54 -12.68 -18.78
C ALA A 352 11.51 -13.82 -18.90
N ARG A 353 11.90 -15.06 -18.56
CA ARG A 353 11.01 -16.21 -18.57
C ARG A 353 9.86 -16.05 -17.58
N ASP A 354 10.13 -15.64 -16.34
CA ASP A 354 9.10 -15.47 -15.31
C ASP A 354 8.18 -14.27 -15.60
N PHE A 355 8.73 -13.15 -16.08
CA PHE A 355 7.97 -11.99 -16.55
C PHE A 355 6.98 -12.38 -17.67
N LEU A 356 7.43 -13.20 -18.63
CA LEU A 356 6.58 -13.68 -19.72
C LEU A 356 5.47 -14.63 -19.22
N VAL A 357 5.78 -15.52 -18.28
CA VAL A 357 4.78 -16.38 -17.63
C VAL A 357 3.71 -15.54 -16.93
N ARG A 358 4.09 -14.44 -16.27
CA ARG A 358 3.15 -13.58 -15.54
C ARG A 358 2.36 -12.63 -16.44
N TRP A 359 2.97 -12.05 -17.48
CA TRP A 359 2.29 -11.18 -18.44
C TRP A 359 1.26 -11.93 -19.29
N LEU A 360 1.57 -13.18 -19.67
CA LEU A 360 0.72 -14.00 -20.54
C LEU A 360 -0.22 -14.94 -19.76
N GLY A 361 0.06 -15.22 -18.48
CA GLY A 361 -0.75 -16.10 -17.61
C GLY A 361 -2.09 -15.52 -17.12
N LYS A 362 -2.50 -14.32 -17.57
CA LYS A 362 -3.80 -13.72 -17.23
C LYS A 362 -4.98 -14.16 -18.12
N GLY A 363 -4.79 -15.11 -19.04
CA GLY A 363 -5.86 -15.67 -19.88
C GLY A 363 -6.24 -17.10 -19.48
N ASN A 364 -7.48 -17.32 -19.04
CA ASN A 364 -8.05 -18.64 -18.75
C ASN A 364 -7.79 -19.67 -19.87
N GLY A 365 -7.18 -20.81 -19.52
CA GLY A 365 -7.11 -22.01 -20.36
C GLY A 365 -6.16 -23.05 -19.78
N ASP A 366 -6.60 -24.31 -19.74
CA ASP A 366 -5.98 -25.43 -19.01
C ASP A 366 -4.50 -25.74 -19.36
N ASP A 367 -3.77 -26.06 -18.28
CA ASP A 367 -2.66 -27.00 -18.10
C ASP A 367 -1.46 -27.10 -19.11
N ALA A 368 -0.29 -26.82 -18.55
CA ALA A 368 0.98 -27.54 -18.69
C ALA A 368 1.78 -27.57 -20.02
N SER A 369 1.40 -26.90 -21.12
CA SER A 369 2.15 -27.03 -22.40
C SER A 369 2.87 -25.79 -22.94
N TRP A 370 2.92 -24.65 -22.24
CA TRP A 370 3.47 -23.42 -22.84
C TRP A 370 4.99 -23.29 -22.75
N VAL A 371 5.64 -24.00 -21.82
CA VAL A 371 7.12 -24.08 -21.76
C VAL A 371 7.67 -24.81 -23.00
N ASP A 372 6.97 -25.84 -23.47
CA ASP A 372 7.36 -26.62 -24.67
C ASP A 372 7.18 -25.84 -25.98
N ARG A 373 6.50 -24.68 -25.94
CA ARG A 373 6.32 -23.79 -27.10
C ARG A 373 7.49 -22.85 -27.31
N PHE A 374 8.44 -22.83 -26.38
CA PHE A 374 9.57 -21.93 -26.41
C PHE A 374 10.88 -22.71 -26.59
N GLU A 375 11.61 -22.36 -27.63
CA GLU A 375 12.89 -22.98 -27.96
C GLU A 375 13.96 -21.88 -28.01
N ILE A 376 15.02 -22.03 -27.21
CA ILE A 376 16.24 -21.24 -27.34
C ILE A 376 17.34 -22.16 -27.84
N VAL A 377 17.94 -21.78 -28.96
CA VAL A 377 19.12 -22.44 -29.52
C VAL A 377 20.26 -21.42 -29.50
N ARG A 378 21.36 -21.76 -28.83
CA ARG A 378 22.57 -20.92 -28.77
C ARG A 378 23.75 -21.64 -29.44
N GLY A 379 24.67 -20.87 -30.01
CA GLY A 379 25.94 -21.37 -30.53
C GLY A 379 25.83 -22.05 -31.89
N ARG A 380 24.84 -21.65 -32.71
CA ARG A 380 24.83 -22.04 -34.13
C ARG A 380 26.04 -21.48 -34.86
N GLU A 381 26.38 -20.24 -34.54
CA GLU A 381 27.55 -19.50 -35.02
C GLU A 381 28.14 -18.67 -33.87
N VAL A 382 29.38 -18.22 -34.05
CA VAL A 382 30.12 -17.38 -33.10
C VAL A 382 30.54 -16.10 -33.84
N SER A 383 30.26 -14.94 -33.25
CA SER A 383 30.64 -13.65 -33.82
C SER A 383 32.16 -13.49 -33.91
N GLU A 384 32.63 -12.49 -34.66
CA GLU A 384 34.06 -12.16 -34.71
C GLU A 384 34.65 -11.81 -33.33
N ASN A 385 33.82 -11.36 -32.39
CA ASN A 385 34.22 -11.05 -31.01
C ASN A 385 34.05 -12.23 -30.04
N GLY A 386 33.69 -13.42 -30.52
CA GLY A 386 33.56 -14.61 -29.68
C GLY A 386 32.21 -14.76 -28.98
N VAL A 387 31.18 -14.02 -29.40
CA VAL A 387 29.83 -14.11 -28.82
C VAL A 387 29.03 -15.19 -29.55
N GLU A 388 28.44 -16.12 -28.81
CA GLU A 388 27.58 -17.15 -29.40
C GLU A 388 26.24 -16.56 -29.84
N THR A 389 25.89 -16.77 -31.11
CA THR A 389 24.56 -16.43 -31.65
C THR A 389 23.45 -17.08 -30.83
N THR A 390 22.35 -16.36 -30.66
CA THR A 390 21.20 -16.81 -29.85
C THR A 390 19.94 -16.66 -30.65
N ASP A 391 19.19 -17.74 -30.81
CA ASP A 391 17.88 -17.74 -31.43
C ASP A 391 16.82 -18.12 -30.41
N ALA A 392 15.76 -17.33 -30.32
CA ALA A 392 14.58 -17.58 -29.51
C ALA A 392 13.36 -17.72 -30.43
N THR A 393 12.66 -18.84 -30.31
CA THR A 393 11.40 -19.10 -31.03
C THR A 393 10.29 -19.35 -30.04
N PHE A 394 9.13 -18.71 -30.23
CA PHE A 394 7.92 -18.93 -29.45
C PHE A 394 6.74 -19.31 -30.36
N LEU A 395 6.15 -20.49 -30.18
CA LEU A 395 4.94 -20.92 -30.89
C LEU A 395 3.71 -20.21 -30.31
N ILE A 396 3.17 -19.26 -31.07
CA ILE A 396 1.95 -18.50 -30.73
C ILE A 396 0.71 -19.39 -30.91
N ASP A 397 0.58 -20.02 -32.08
CA ASP A 397 -0.60 -20.83 -32.43
C ASP A 397 -0.20 -21.97 -33.39
N ASN A 398 -0.91 -23.09 -33.32
CA ASN A 398 -0.74 -24.24 -34.22
C ASN A 398 -1.75 -24.24 -35.39
N GLN A 399 -2.30 -23.06 -35.69
CA GLN A 399 -3.11 -22.82 -36.88
C GLN A 399 -2.72 -21.50 -37.52
N VAL A 400 -2.76 -21.46 -38.85
CA VAL A 400 -2.58 -20.23 -39.62
C VAL A 400 -3.85 -20.02 -40.43
N PHE A 401 -4.60 -18.95 -40.12
CA PHE A 401 -5.89 -18.63 -40.74
C PHE A 401 -6.91 -19.79 -40.73
N GLY A 402 -6.94 -20.58 -39.65
CA GLY A 402 -7.87 -21.72 -39.49
C GLY A 402 -7.49 -22.98 -40.28
N SER A 403 -6.29 -23.03 -40.87
CA SER A 403 -5.71 -24.21 -41.51
C SER A 403 -4.56 -24.79 -40.68
N GLU A 404 -4.23 -26.08 -40.88
CA GLU A 404 -3.08 -26.72 -40.23
C GLU A 404 -1.79 -25.96 -40.56
N GLY A 405 -1.16 -25.39 -39.52
CA GLY A 405 0.02 -24.55 -39.67
C GLY A 405 0.64 -24.22 -38.33
N ALA A 406 1.55 -23.26 -38.29
CA ALA A 406 2.05 -22.72 -37.03
C ALA A 406 2.49 -21.26 -37.19
N VAL A 407 2.17 -20.44 -36.20
CA VAL A 407 2.60 -19.05 -36.07
C VAL A 407 3.66 -18.99 -34.98
N TYR A 408 4.84 -18.44 -35.29
CA TYR A 408 5.91 -18.24 -34.32
C TYR A 408 6.28 -16.77 -34.21
N LEU A 409 6.61 -16.33 -33.00
CA LEU A 409 7.42 -15.15 -32.77
C LEU A 409 8.89 -15.59 -32.72
N VAL A 410 9.76 -14.89 -33.43
CA VAL A 410 11.19 -15.20 -33.48
C VAL A 410 11.99 -13.96 -33.10
N GLY A 411 13.04 -14.18 -32.31
CA GLY A 411 14.08 -13.19 -32.03
C GLY A 411 15.43 -13.86 -32.21
N GLU A 412 16.38 -13.16 -32.83
CA GLU A 412 17.75 -13.65 -33.00
C GLU A 412 18.74 -12.56 -32.66
N GLN A 413 19.89 -12.99 -32.14
CA GLN A 413 21.13 -12.24 -32.12
C GLN A 413 22.07 -12.91 -33.11
N ASP A 414 22.38 -12.23 -34.21
CA ASP A 414 23.14 -12.78 -35.32
C ASP A 414 24.67 -12.72 -35.09
N ALA A 415 25.45 -13.24 -36.05
CA ALA A 415 26.91 -13.27 -35.96
C ALA A 415 27.57 -11.89 -36.05
N PHE A 416 26.81 -10.84 -36.37
CA PHE A 416 27.23 -9.44 -36.30
C PHE A 416 26.81 -8.77 -34.98
N GLU A 417 26.22 -9.55 -34.06
CA GLU A 417 25.69 -9.12 -32.77
C GLU A 417 24.48 -8.19 -32.87
N ASP A 418 23.82 -8.14 -34.04
CA ASP A 418 22.59 -7.40 -34.26
C ASP A 418 21.37 -8.20 -33.78
N TYR A 419 20.40 -7.49 -33.20
CA TYR A 419 19.17 -8.08 -32.69
C TYR A 419 18.02 -7.93 -33.69
N ASN A 420 17.52 -9.04 -34.22
CA ASN A 420 16.39 -9.07 -35.14
C ASN A 420 15.17 -9.71 -34.47
N TYR A 421 13.97 -9.23 -34.83
CA TYR A 421 12.70 -9.78 -34.36
C TYR A 421 11.71 -9.89 -35.51
N GLY A 422 10.89 -10.94 -35.49
CA GLY A 422 9.93 -11.18 -36.56
C GLY A 422 8.83 -12.17 -36.21
N ILE A 423 7.95 -12.37 -37.18
CA ILE A 423 6.88 -13.38 -37.13
C ILE A 423 7.15 -14.39 -38.24
N ARG A 424 7.18 -15.67 -37.90
CA ARG A 424 7.38 -16.77 -38.85
C ARG A 424 6.08 -17.56 -38.97
N LEU A 425 5.54 -17.64 -40.19
CA LEU A 425 4.34 -18.42 -40.52
C LEU A 425 4.76 -19.70 -41.25
N VAL A 426 4.35 -20.85 -40.72
CA VAL A 426 4.60 -22.16 -41.33
C VAL A 426 3.28 -22.74 -41.79
N PHE A 427 3.17 -23.00 -43.10
CA PHE A 427 2.00 -23.63 -43.70
C PHE A 427 2.29 -25.12 -43.92
N ARG A 428 1.36 -26.01 -43.55
CA ARG A 428 1.43 -27.43 -43.92
C ARG A 428 0.38 -27.72 -44.99
N PHE A 429 0.83 -28.23 -46.13
CA PHE A 429 -0.05 -28.66 -47.21
C PHE A 429 -0.05 -30.20 -47.22
N GLN A 430 -1.22 -30.81 -47.16
CA GLN A 430 -1.39 -32.27 -47.31
C GLN A 430 -1.39 -32.68 -48.78
#